data_AF-A0A7J2VUJ8-F1
#
_entry.id   AF-A0A7J2VUJ8-F1
#
_cell.length_a   1.000
_cell.length_b   1.000
_cell.length_c   1.000
_cell.angle_alpha   90.00
_cell.angle_beta   90.00
_cell.angle_gamma   90.00
#
_symmetry.space_group_name_H-M   'P 1'
#
loop_
_entity.id
_entity.type
_entity.pdbx_description
1 polymer ?
#
loop_
_entity_poly.entity_id
_entity_poly.type
_entity_poly.pdbx_seq_one_letter_code
_entity_poly.pdbx_strand_id
1 'polypeptide(L)'
;MKIKDIKVGMSNINLEASVVDKSNSRSVQTKYGRREVADVLLEDDTGRIKASLWEDQIEKANVGDKVKISGAYVTEFRGELQLNIPKKGSIET
;
A
#
# COMPACT_ATOMS: atom_id res chain seq x y z
N MET A 1 -10.80 -0.36 9.11
CA MET A 1 -10.99 1.07 8.76
C MET A 1 -11.36 1.14 7.28
N LYS A 2 -12.18 2.12 6.87
CA LYS A 2 -12.61 2.28 5.48
C LYS A 2 -11.72 3.28 4.74
N ILE A 3 -11.56 3.12 3.43
CA ILE A 3 -10.68 3.96 2.60
C ILE A 3 -11.12 5.43 2.62
N LYS A 4 -12.43 5.70 2.59
CA LYS A 4 -12.97 7.06 2.59
C LYS A 4 -12.60 7.88 3.84
N ASP A 5 -12.35 7.23 4.96
CA ASP A 5 -12.00 7.90 6.23
C ASP A 5 -10.50 8.20 6.35
N ILE A 6 -9.70 7.74 5.40
CA ILE A 6 -8.25 7.90 5.40
C ILE A 6 -7.87 9.33 5.03
N LYS A 7 -7.01 9.94 5.84
CA LYS A 7 -6.47 11.30 5.64
C LYS A 7 -4.96 11.31 5.69
N VAL A 8 -4.35 12.33 5.07
CA VAL A 8 -2.90 12.58 5.14
C VAL A 8 -2.47 12.64 6.61
N GLY A 9 -1.36 11.98 6.93
CA GLY A 9 -0.77 12.02 8.28
C GLY A 9 -1.36 10.99 9.26
N MET A 10 -2.35 10.19 8.84
CA MET A 10 -2.80 9.05 9.64
C MET A 10 -1.75 7.93 9.61
N SER A 11 -1.55 7.31 10.77
CA SER A 11 -0.63 6.20 10.97
C SER A 11 -1.31 5.07 11.75
N ASN A 12 -0.75 3.87 11.70
CA ASN A 12 -1.31 2.68 12.36
C ASN A 12 -2.72 2.31 11.83
N ILE A 13 -2.87 2.38 10.51
CA ILE A 13 -4.11 2.09 9.81
C ILE A 13 -4.21 0.59 9.56
N ASN A 14 -5.36 0.03 9.94
CA ASN A 14 -5.72 -1.35 9.64
C ASN A 14 -6.97 -1.37 8.76
N LEU A 15 -6.86 -1.91 7.55
CA LEU A 15 -7.95 -1.97 6.58
C LEU A 15 -7.89 -3.26 5.76
N GLU A 16 -9.03 -3.61 5.18
CA GLU A 16 -9.17 -4.74 4.26
C GLU A 16 -9.62 -4.17 2.93
N ALA A 17 -8.94 -4.56 1.85
CA ALA A 17 -9.22 -4.07 0.50
C ALA A 17 -8.81 -5.12 -0.53
N SER A 18 -9.41 -5.07 -1.70
CA SER A 18 -9.06 -5.93 -2.83
C SER A 18 -8.08 -5.23 -3.75
N VAL A 19 -7.08 -5.95 -4.24
CA VAL A 19 -6.13 -5.45 -5.24
C VAL A 19 -6.82 -5.46 -6.60
N VAL A 20 -7.10 -4.28 -7.15
CA VAL A 20 -7.73 -4.15 -8.47
C VAL A 20 -6.71 -3.91 -9.58
N ASP A 21 -5.54 -3.38 -9.24
CA ASP A 21 -4.46 -3.13 -10.21
C ASP A 21 -3.09 -3.23 -9.52
N LYS A 22 -2.06 -3.62 -10.28
CA LYS A 22 -0.68 -3.71 -9.82
C LYS A 22 0.25 -3.22 -10.91
N SER A 23 0.97 -2.15 -10.62
CA SER A 23 2.02 -1.62 -11.46
C SER A 23 3.28 -2.48 -11.39
N ASN A 24 4.11 -2.39 -12.43
CA ASN A 24 5.41 -3.07 -12.48
C ASN A 24 6.30 -2.64 -11.30
N SER A 25 7.08 -3.58 -10.76
CA SER A 25 8.09 -3.24 -9.77
C SER A 25 9.14 -2.32 -10.39
N ARG A 26 9.55 -1.31 -9.62
CA ARG A 26 10.63 -0.40 -9.97
C ARG A 26 11.68 -0.42 -8.88
N SER A 27 12.94 -0.42 -9.30
CA SER A 27 14.06 -0.24 -8.38
C SER A 27 14.21 1.24 -8.03
N VAL A 28 14.15 1.54 -6.73
CA VAL A 28 14.40 2.88 -6.18
C VAL A 28 15.70 2.87 -5.36
N GLN A 29 16.49 3.93 -5.50
CA GLN A 29 17.69 4.11 -4.69
C GLN A 29 17.31 4.82 -3.40
N THR A 30 17.40 4.11 -2.28
CA THR A 30 17.17 4.67 -0.95
C THR A 30 18.50 4.97 -0.26
N LYS A 31 18.47 5.74 0.83
CA LYS A 31 19.66 5.98 1.67
C LYS A 31 20.28 4.70 2.28
N TYR A 32 19.55 3.58 2.25
CA TYR A 32 19.98 2.28 2.75
C TYR A 32 20.33 1.30 1.61
N GLY A 33 20.35 1.75 0.35
CA GLY A 33 20.63 0.90 -0.82
C GLY A 33 19.47 0.84 -1.82
N ARG A 34 19.67 0.06 -2.88
CA ARG A 34 18.67 -0.20 -3.91
C ARG A 34 17.57 -1.10 -3.34
N ARG A 35 16.31 -0.69 -3.48
CA ARG A 35 15.13 -1.47 -3.08
C ARG A 35 14.13 -1.53 -4.21
N GLU A 36 13.27 -2.53 -4.19
CA GLU A 36 12.15 -2.62 -5.12
C GLU A 36 10.87 -2.14 -4.47
N VAL A 37 10.10 -1.37 -5.24
CA VAL A 37 8.77 -0.90 -4.88
C VAL A 37 7.83 -1.13 -6.05
N ALA A 38 6.62 -1.59 -5.77
CA ALA A 38 5.53 -1.68 -6.73
C ALA A 38 4.33 -0.91 -6.19
N ASP A 39 3.67 -0.15 -7.05
CA ASP A 39 2.44 0.55 -6.70
C ASP A 39 1.24 -0.32 -7.04
N VAL A 40 0.30 -0.47 -6.11
CA VAL A 40 -0.94 -1.23 -6.29
C VAL A 40 -2.14 -0.34 -6.04
N LEU A 41 -3.23 -0.60 -6.77
CA LEU A 41 -4.51 0.05 -6.53
C LEU A 41 -5.37 -0.89 -5.69
N LEU A 42 -5.74 -0.41 -4.51
CA LEU A 42 -6.62 -1.10 -3.59
C LEU A 42 -8.01 -0.50 -3.69
N GLU A 43 -9.02 -1.35 -3.73
CA GLU A 43 -10.43 -0.98 -3.73
C GLU A 43 -11.16 -1.64 -2.56
N ASP A 44 -12.01 -0.87 -1.89
CA ASP A 44 -12.94 -1.35 -0.89
C ASP A 44 -14.31 -0.71 -1.16
N ASP A 45 -15.35 -1.10 -0.42
CA ASP A 45 -16.73 -0.63 -0.59
C ASP A 45 -16.89 0.91 -0.55
N THR A 46 -15.89 1.62 -0.04
CA THR A 46 -15.94 3.08 0.18
C THR A 46 -15.12 3.89 -0.81
N GLY A 47 -14.25 3.27 -1.60
CA GLY A 47 -13.39 3.98 -2.54
C GLY A 47 -12.13 3.22 -2.93
N ARG A 48 -11.18 3.94 -3.51
CA ARG A 48 -9.91 3.41 -4.01
C ARG A 48 -8.73 4.17 -3.44
N ILE A 49 -7.63 3.48 -3.15
CA ILE A 49 -6.38 4.09 -2.67
C ILE A 49 -5.18 3.40 -3.30
N LYS A 50 -4.15 4.17 -3.64
CA LYS A 50 -2.86 3.62 -4.07
C LYS A 50 -2.06 3.17 -2.85
N ALA A 51 -1.46 1.99 -2.90
CA ALA A 51 -0.53 1.52 -1.88
C ALA A 51 0.82 1.17 -2.50
N SER A 52 1.90 1.39 -1.76
CA SER A 52 3.26 1.02 -2.20
C SER A 52 3.72 -0.22 -1.45
N LEU A 53 3.97 -1.29 -2.21
CA LEU A 53 4.49 -2.57 -1.74
C LEU A 53 6.01 -2.60 -1.90
N TRP A 54 6.71 -3.06 -0.88
CA TRP A 54 8.16 -3.10 -0.85
C TRP A 54 8.68 -4.54 -0.85
N GLU A 55 9.73 -4.79 -1.67
CA GLU A 55 10.49 -6.04 -1.67
C GLU A 55 9.57 -7.27 -1.68
N ASP A 56 9.63 -8.14 -0.65
CA ASP A 56 8.82 -9.37 -0.56
C ASP A 56 7.30 -9.13 -0.54
N GLN A 57 6.84 -7.93 -0.18
CA GLN A 57 5.41 -7.59 -0.20
C GLN A 57 4.85 -7.57 -1.62
N ILE A 58 5.70 -7.27 -2.61
CA ILE A 58 5.29 -7.19 -4.02
C ILE A 58 4.79 -8.57 -4.47
N GLU A 59 5.44 -9.65 -4.07
CA GLU A 59 5.05 -11.01 -4.49
C GLU A 59 3.84 -11.54 -3.73
N LYS A 60 3.55 -11.01 -2.53
CA LYS A 60 2.44 -11.45 -1.68
C LYS A 60 1.06 -10.97 -2.12
N ALA A 61 0.99 -9.90 -2.90
CA ALA A 61 -0.27 -9.32 -3.34
C ALA A 61 -0.37 -9.35 -4.87
N ASN A 62 -1.42 -10.00 -5.38
CA ASN A 62 -1.70 -10.08 -6.81
C ASN A 62 -3.06 -9.44 -7.13
N VAL A 63 -3.24 -9.07 -8.39
CA VAL A 63 -4.52 -8.50 -8.84
C VAL A 63 -5.62 -9.55 -8.67
N GLY A 64 -6.72 -9.15 -8.03
CA GLY A 64 -7.84 -10.00 -7.64
C GLY A 64 -7.78 -10.51 -6.20
N ASP A 65 -6.63 -10.39 -5.53
CA ASP A 65 -6.51 -10.84 -4.14
C ASP A 65 -7.15 -9.85 -3.16
N LYS A 66 -7.67 -10.39 -2.05
CA LYS A 66 -8.24 -9.59 -0.97
C LYS A 66 -7.23 -9.46 0.17
N VAL A 67 -6.57 -8.31 0.24
CA VAL A 67 -5.51 -8.09 1.21
C VAL A 67 -6.00 -7.42 2.48
N LYS A 68 -5.47 -7.89 3.61
CA LYS A 68 -5.60 -7.25 4.91
C LYS A 68 -4.29 -6.55 5.25
N ILE A 69 -4.38 -5.24 5.43
CA ILE A 69 -3.24 -4.38 5.74
C ILE A 69 -3.33 -3.99 7.20
N SER A 70 -2.22 -4.16 7.91
CA SER A 70 -2.09 -3.76 9.31
C SER A 70 -0.89 -2.85 9.53
N GLY A 71 -1.07 -1.79 10.32
CA GLY A 71 0.00 -0.87 10.70
C GLY A 71 0.47 0.06 9.58
N ALA A 72 -0.35 0.30 8.55
CA ALA A 72 0.00 1.20 7.46
C ALA A 72 -0.08 2.67 7.86
N TYR A 73 0.53 3.54 7.06
CA TYR A 73 0.48 4.99 7.22
C TYR A 73 0.22 5.65 5.87
N VAL A 74 -0.35 6.85 5.91
CA VAL A 74 -0.70 7.58 4.70
C VAL A 74 0.21 8.76 4.52
N THR A 75 0.79 8.79 3.33
CA THR A 75 1.65 9.86 2.85
C THR A 75 0.99 10.51 1.64
N GLU A 76 1.18 11.81 1.48
CA GLU A 76 0.84 12.48 0.25
C GLU A 76 2.08 12.53 -0.65
N PHE A 77 1.95 12.03 -1.87
CA PHE A 77 2.99 12.13 -2.88
C PHE A 77 2.43 12.85 -4.10
N ARG A 78 2.97 14.04 -4.41
CA ARG A 78 2.54 14.89 -5.53
C ARG A 78 1.03 15.20 -5.53
N GLY A 79 0.43 15.37 -4.35
CA GLY A 79 -0.99 15.65 -4.19
C GLY A 79 -1.90 14.43 -4.27
N GLU A 80 -1.35 13.22 -4.42
CA GLU A 80 -2.10 11.97 -4.32
C GLU A 80 -1.83 11.25 -2.99
N LEU A 81 -2.89 10.71 -2.39
CA LEU A 81 -2.77 9.87 -1.19
C LEU A 81 -2.17 8.51 -1.56
N GLN A 82 -1.09 8.16 -0.87
CA GLN A 82 -0.47 6.84 -0.93
C GLN A 82 -0.43 6.19 0.44
N LEU A 83 -0.86 4.93 0.48
CA LEU A 83 -0.76 4.07 1.63
C LEU A 83 0.61 3.36 1.61
N ASN A 84 1.38 3.52 2.67
CA ASN A 84 2.68 2.86 2.82
C ASN A 84 2.64 1.91 4.00
N ILE A 85 3.22 0.72 3.82
CA ILE A 85 3.28 -0.31 4.86
C ILE A 85 4.71 -0.29 5.40
N PRO A 86 4.92 0.11 6.67
CA PRO A 86 6.25 0.12 7.26
C PRO A 86 6.69 -1.32 7.55
N LYS A 87 7.97 -1.53 7.87
CA LYS A 87 8.50 -2.85 8.27
C LYS A 87 7.77 -3.48 9.48
N LYS A 88 7.16 -2.64 10.34
CA LYS A 88 6.34 -3.09 11.48
C LYS A 88 4.91 -3.46 11.08
N GLY A 89 4.48 -3.05 9.90
CA GLY A 89 3.19 -3.40 9.34
C GLY A 89 3.26 -4.72 8.58
N SER A 90 2.09 -5.32 8.38
CA SER A 90 1.94 -6.59 7.69
C SER A 90 0.88 -6.47 6.61
N ILE A 91 1.11 -7.17 5.51
CA ILE A 91 0.12 -7.41 4.48
C ILE A 91 -0.13 -8.92 4.43
N GLU A 92 -1.39 -9.30 4.57
CA GLU A 92 -1.87 -10.66 4.52
C GLU A 92 -2.87 -10.77 3.36
N THR A 93 -2.90 -11.92 2.69
CA THR A 93 -3.67 -12.17 1.47
C THR A 93 -4.70 -13.27 1.72
#